data_AF-A0ABD3PCL1-F1
#
_entry.id   AF-A0ABD3PCL1-F1
#
_cell.length_a   1.000
_cell.length_b   1.000
_cell.length_c   1.000
_cell.angle_alpha   90.00
_cell.angle_beta   90.00
_cell.angle_gamma   90.00
#
_symmetry.space_group_name_H-M   'P 1'
#
loop_
_entity.id
_entity.type
_entity.pdbx_description
1 polymer ?
#
loop_
_entity_poly.entity_id
_entity_poly.type
_entity_poly.pdbx_seq_one_letter_code
_entity_poly.pdbx_strand_id
1 'polypeptide(L)'
;MAISLSSGFLAIVGFVLSAYSVYVEQKIHSHRDDDGEDAEEFKALCDIDAIGASCSAVFSLPEAKMLSYFGIVPIGHVLDIPNGILGMIYYAYIFMRCASFDSSPLFHPWLNFLISSLAMASSLFLGRKLFILKEICVVCLTTHAINSTLFYRSIREILFDGLIQTEGSLLCDRLDPEMVVGASCSGRMMIRHLTLPQNRHPLILMNDSSRVLHGDEVPILS
;
A
#
# COMPACT_ATOMS: atom_id res chain seq x y z
N MET A 1 -6.43 6.97 12.35
CA MET A 1 -6.09 5.86 13.27
C MET A 1 -6.96 4.61 13.05
N ALA A 2 -8.30 4.69 13.09
CA ALA A 2 -9.18 3.53 12.85
C ALA A 2 -9.03 2.88 11.45
N ILE A 3 -8.71 3.68 10.44
CA ILE A 3 -8.50 3.21 9.06
C ILE A 3 -7.19 2.38 8.97
N SER A 4 -6.10 2.83 9.60
CA SER A 4 -4.82 2.10 9.63
C SER A 4 -4.90 0.81 10.44
N LEU A 5 -5.62 0.81 11.58
CA LEU A 5 -5.78 -0.38 12.42
C LEU A 5 -6.50 -1.52 11.68
N SER A 6 -7.53 -1.18 10.90
CA SER A 6 -8.26 -2.19 10.11
C SER A 6 -7.46 -2.72 8.92
N SER A 7 -6.54 -1.94 8.33
CA SER A 7 -5.66 -2.44 7.26
C SER A 7 -4.61 -3.41 7.81
N GLY A 8 -4.06 -3.12 9.00
CA GLY A 8 -3.11 -4.01 9.67
C GLY A 8 -3.72 -5.38 10.00
N PHE A 9 -4.96 -5.41 10.49
CA PHE A 9 -5.68 -6.67 10.74
C PHE A 9 -5.88 -7.48 9.46
N LEU A 10 -6.35 -6.84 8.38
CA LEU A 10 -6.52 -7.49 7.07
C LEU A 10 -5.20 -8.04 6.53
N ALA A 11 -4.08 -7.33 6.75
CA ALA A 11 -2.76 -7.78 6.37
C ALA A 11 -2.32 -9.03 7.15
N ILE A 12 -2.57 -9.09 8.46
CA ILE A 12 -2.27 -10.30 9.27
C ILE A 12 -3.08 -11.49 8.76
N VAL A 13 -4.39 -11.33 8.57
CA VAL A 13 -5.25 -12.40 8.06
C VAL A 13 -4.79 -12.84 6.67
N GLY A 14 -4.51 -11.90 5.77
CA GLY A 14 -3.98 -12.20 4.44
C GLY A 14 -2.66 -12.95 4.49
N PHE A 15 -1.74 -12.55 5.36
CA PHE A 15 -0.45 -13.20 5.54
C PHE A 15 -0.61 -14.66 5.99
N VAL A 16 -1.47 -14.92 6.97
CA VAL A 16 -1.75 -16.29 7.46
C VAL A 16 -2.38 -17.15 6.36
N LEU A 17 -3.34 -16.62 5.59
CA LEU A 17 -3.95 -17.33 4.47
C LEU A 17 -2.92 -17.65 3.37
N SER A 18 -2.02 -16.71 3.07
CA SER A 18 -0.92 -16.92 2.12
C SER A 18 0.08 -17.96 2.61
N ALA A 19 0.48 -17.92 3.89
CA ALA A 19 1.34 -18.94 4.48
C ALA A 19 0.68 -20.34 4.41
N TYR A 20 -0.63 -20.40 4.66
CA TYR A 20 -1.39 -21.64 4.52
C TYR A 20 -1.41 -22.16 3.07
N SER A 21 -1.58 -21.28 2.07
CA SER A 21 -1.49 -21.72 0.66
C SER A 21 -0.10 -22.27 0.30
N VAL A 22 0.97 -21.68 0.83
CA VAL A 22 2.34 -22.20 0.62
C VAL A 22 2.49 -23.58 1.25
N TYR A 23 1.99 -23.75 2.48
CA TYR A 23 2.01 -25.04 3.16
C TYR A 23 1.27 -26.13 2.35
N VAL A 24 0.06 -25.83 1.85
CA VAL A 24 -0.72 -26.76 1.04
C VAL A 24 0.01 -27.11 -0.25
N GLU A 25 0.53 -26.12 -0.98
CA GLU A 25 1.26 -26.33 -2.25
C GLU A 25 2.53 -27.18 -2.05
N GLN A 26 3.30 -26.91 -1.00
CA GLN A 26 4.48 -27.71 -0.64
C GLN A 26 4.11 -29.16 -0.34
N LYS A 27 3.02 -29.37 0.42
CA LYS A 27 2.57 -30.72 0.78
C LYS A 27 2.11 -31.51 -0.45
N ILE A 28 1.42 -30.87 -1.39
CA ILE A 28 1.04 -31.47 -2.68
C ILE A 28 2.28 -31.88 -3.48
N HIS A 29 3.28 -31.00 -3.57
CA HIS A 29 4.52 -31.30 -4.28
C HIS A 29 5.28 -32.47 -3.62
N SER A 30 5.43 -32.48 -2.30
CA SER A 30 6.13 -33.55 -1.60
C SER A 30 5.45 -34.92 -1.73
N HIS A 31 4.12 -34.97 -1.83
CA HIS A 31 3.39 -36.22 -2.05
C HIS A 31 3.42 -36.71 -3.50
N ARG A 32 3.64 -35.81 -4.47
CA ARG A 32 3.77 -36.19 -5.89
C ARG A 32 5.11 -36.81 -6.24
N ASP A 33 6.16 -36.48 -5.51
CA ASP A 33 7.51 -37.03 -5.74
C ASP A 33 7.72 -38.41 -5.05
N ASP A 34 6.77 -38.84 -4.21
CA ASP A 34 6.79 -40.14 -3.53
C ASP A 34 5.97 -41.14 -4.37
N ASP A 35 6.54 -41.60 -5.48
CA ASP A 35 5.95 -42.52 -6.48
C ASP A 35 5.75 -43.97 -5.94
N GLY A 36 5.33 -44.13 -4.68
CA GLY A 36 4.90 -45.41 -4.14
C GLY A 36 3.52 -45.79 -4.68
N GLU A 37 3.30 -47.07 -4.99
CA GLU A 37 2.03 -47.65 -5.50
C GLU A 37 0.79 -47.37 -4.58
N ASP A 38 1.00 -46.82 -3.39
CA ASP A 38 -0.02 -46.46 -2.38
C ASP A 38 -0.02 -44.95 -2.03
N ALA A 39 0.33 -44.05 -2.95
CA ALA A 39 0.31 -42.60 -2.70
C ALA A 39 -1.12 -42.09 -2.50
N GLU A 40 -1.57 -41.97 -1.24
CA GLU A 40 -2.84 -41.35 -0.88
C GLU A 40 -2.89 -39.90 -1.41
N GLU A 41 -3.96 -39.57 -2.14
CA GLU A 41 -4.19 -38.23 -2.68
C GLU A 41 -4.33 -37.23 -1.52
N PHE A 42 -3.34 -36.34 -1.36
CA PHE A 42 -3.34 -35.34 -0.31
C PHE A 42 -4.53 -34.39 -0.46
N LYS A 43 -5.35 -34.29 0.60
CA LYS A 43 -6.51 -33.40 0.67
C LYS A 43 -6.27 -32.28 1.68
N ALA A 44 -6.43 -31.03 1.24
CA ALA A 44 -6.26 -29.86 2.08
C ALA A 44 -7.45 -29.66 3.02
N LEU A 45 -7.22 -29.01 4.17
CA LEU A 45 -8.28 -28.66 5.12
C LEU A 45 -9.34 -27.71 4.53
N CYS A 46 -8.98 -26.95 3.48
CA CYS A 46 -9.92 -26.10 2.77
C CYS A 46 -10.60 -26.77 1.57
N ASP A 47 -10.39 -28.08 1.37
CA ASP A 47 -11.17 -28.87 0.42
C ASP A 47 -12.48 -29.30 1.09
N ILE A 48 -13.59 -28.72 0.64
CA ILE A 48 -14.92 -28.95 1.20
C ILE A 48 -15.81 -29.52 0.10
N ASP A 49 -15.99 -30.84 0.12
CA ASP A 49 -16.81 -31.56 -0.87
C ASP A 49 -18.26 -31.08 -0.89
N ALA A 50 -18.80 -30.70 0.28
CA ALA A 50 -20.18 -30.26 0.45
C ALA A 50 -20.54 -29.02 -0.38
N ILE A 51 -19.56 -28.18 -0.72
CA ILE A 51 -19.74 -26.98 -1.55
C ILE A 51 -18.98 -27.06 -2.88
N GLY A 52 -18.39 -28.22 -3.20
CA GLY A 52 -17.56 -28.39 -4.39
C GLY A 52 -16.34 -27.47 -4.39
N ALA A 53 -15.72 -27.25 -3.22
CA ALA A 53 -14.54 -26.42 -3.10
C ALA A 53 -13.28 -27.28 -3.01
N SER A 54 -12.34 -27.12 -3.95
CA SER A 54 -11.04 -27.81 -3.96
C SER A 54 -9.89 -26.82 -4.11
N CYS A 55 -9.29 -26.43 -2.99
CA CYS A 55 -8.04 -25.67 -2.97
C CYS A 55 -6.87 -26.48 -3.53
N SER A 56 -6.82 -27.78 -3.24
CA SER A 56 -5.71 -28.64 -3.68
C SER A 56 -5.65 -28.74 -5.20
N ALA A 57 -6.80 -28.84 -5.86
CA ALA A 57 -6.88 -28.79 -7.32
C ALA A 57 -6.34 -27.45 -7.85
N VAL A 58 -6.76 -26.33 -7.24
CA VAL A 58 -6.33 -24.98 -7.67
C VAL A 58 -4.83 -24.76 -7.50
N PHE A 59 -4.23 -25.21 -6.38
CA PHE A 59 -2.79 -25.03 -6.15
C PHE A 59 -1.91 -26.03 -6.92
N SER A 60 -2.50 -27.06 -7.51
CA SER A 60 -1.77 -28.00 -8.36
C SER A 60 -1.51 -27.50 -9.79
N LEU A 61 -2.11 -26.35 -10.15
CA LEU A 61 -2.05 -25.76 -11.48
C LEU A 61 -0.75 -24.99 -11.72
N PRO A 62 -0.30 -24.89 -12.99
CA PRO A 62 0.88 -24.08 -13.33
C PRO A 62 0.69 -22.59 -13.02
N GLU A 63 -0.55 -22.08 -13.00
CA GLU A 63 -0.87 -20.71 -12.61
C GLU A 63 -0.58 -20.41 -11.12
N ALA A 64 -0.39 -21.43 -10.28
CA ALA A 64 0.02 -21.27 -8.88
C ALA A 64 1.41 -20.63 -8.73
N LYS A 65 2.22 -20.63 -9.81
CA LYS A 65 3.52 -19.95 -9.90
C LYS A 65 3.50 -18.91 -11.02
N MET A 66 2.89 -17.74 -10.74
CA MET A 66 2.64 -16.72 -11.78
C MET A 66 3.92 -16.22 -12.46
N LEU A 67 5.03 -16.07 -11.73
CA LEU A 67 6.28 -15.55 -12.32
C LEU A 67 6.83 -16.45 -13.41
N SER A 68 6.79 -17.77 -13.19
CA SER A 68 7.19 -18.74 -14.20
C SER A 68 6.13 -18.90 -15.29
N TYR A 69 4.84 -18.87 -14.91
CA TYR A 69 3.72 -18.93 -15.86
C TYR A 69 3.78 -17.82 -16.93
N PHE A 70 4.13 -16.60 -16.56
CA PHE A 70 4.28 -15.48 -17.51
C PHE A 70 5.63 -15.47 -18.24
N GLY A 71 6.53 -16.43 -17.98
CA GLY A 71 7.86 -16.47 -18.59
C GLY A 71 8.79 -15.35 -18.12
N ILE A 72 8.47 -14.69 -17.00
CA ILE A 72 9.35 -13.66 -16.39
C ILE A 72 10.60 -14.32 -15.82
N VAL A 73 10.45 -15.54 -15.32
CA VAL A 73 11.50 -16.34 -14.67
C VAL A 73 11.50 -17.76 -15.27
N PRO A 74 12.68 -18.35 -15.56
CA PRO A 74 12.75 -19.74 -16.02
C PRO A 74 12.24 -20.73 -14.94
N ILE A 75 11.61 -21.81 -15.38
CA ILE A 75 11.08 -22.87 -14.51
C ILE A 75 12.24 -23.46 -13.68
N GLY A 76 12.03 -23.62 -12.36
CA GLY A 76 13.04 -24.14 -11.44
C GLY A 76 14.13 -23.15 -11.01
N HIS A 77 14.04 -21.87 -11.41
CA HIS A 77 14.88 -20.82 -10.86
C HIS A 77 14.53 -20.52 -9.40
N VAL A 78 15.44 -19.91 -8.64
CA VAL A 78 15.20 -19.48 -7.24
C VAL A 78 14.00 -18.53 -7.08
N LEU A 79 13.61 -17.86 -8.16
CA LEU A 79 12.47 -16.94 -8.22
C LEU A 79 11.18 -17.59 -8.75
N ASP A 80 11.21 -18.90 -9.04
CA ASP A 80 10.03 -19.70 -9.37
C ASP A 80 9.27 -20.07 -8.09
N ILE A 81 8.74 -19.03 -7.45
CA ILE A 81 8.10 -19.13 -6.15
C ILE A 81 6.58 -19.24 -6.27
N PRO A 82 5.93 -19.97 -5.34
CA PRO A 82 4.49 -20.03 -5.24
C PRO A 82 3.88 -18.65 -5.02
N ASN A 83 2.69 -18.43 -5.60
CA ASN A 83 1.92 -17.18 -5.44
C ASN A 83 1.67 -16.85 -3.96
N GLY A 84 1.56 -17.87 -3.11
CA GLY A 84 1.45 -17.70 -1.67
C GLY A 84 2.62 -16.90 -1.08
N ILE A 85 3.86 -17.10 -1.53
CA ILE A 85 5.03 -16.32 -1.06
C ILE A 85 4.92 -14.85 -1.53
N LEU A 86 4.50 -14.61 -2.78
CA LEU A 86 4.25 -13.25 -3.27
C LEU A 86 3.18 -12.53 -2.42
N GLY A 87 2.13 -13.25 -2.03
CA GLY A 87 1.11 -12.77 -1.10
C GLY A 87 1.69 -12.44 0.28
N MET A 88 2.52 -13.33 0.86
CA MET A 88 3.19 -13.08 2.14
C MET A 88 4.04 -11.80 2.10
N ILE A 89 4.82 -11.59 1.04
CA ILE A 89 5.64 -10.38 0.87
C ILE A 89 4.75 -9.13 0.81
N TYR A 90 3.67 -9.18 0.03
CA TYR A 90 2.72 -8.08 -0.07
C TYR A 90 2.06 -7.74 1.27
N TYR A 91 1.54 -8.74 2.00
CA TYR A 91 0.89 -8.49 3.28
C TYR A 91 1.87 -8.06 4.37
N ALA A 92 3.11 -8.57 4.36
CA ALA A 92 4.16 -8.08 5.23
C ALA A 92 4.47 -6.59 4.96
N TYR A 93 4.53 -6.18 3.70
CA TYR A 93 4.67 -4.77 3.32
C TYR A 93 3.53 -3.92 3.87
N ILE A 94 2.27 -4.33 3.69
CA ILE A 94 1.10 -3.59 4.19
C ILE A 94 1.12 -3.51 5.73
N PHE A 95 1.50 -4.59 6.41
CA PHE A 95 1.62 -4.61 7.87
C PHE A 95 2.72 -3.66 8.36
N MET A 96 3.91 -3.72 7.78
CA MET A 96 5.02 -2.81 8.12
C MET A 96 4.66 -1.35 7.90
N ARG A 97 3.93 -1.06 6.81
CA ARG A 97 3.40 0.27 6.53
C ARG A 97 2.42 0.75 7.61
N CYS A 98 1.57 -0.15 8.13
CA CYS A 98 0.62 0.20 9.18
C CYS A 98 1.29 0.38 10.55
N ALA A 99 2.37 -0.37 10.82
CA ALA A 99 3.13 -0.30 12.07
C ALA A 99 4.10 0.90 12.11
N SER A 100 4.58 1.33 10.95
CA SER A 100 5.53 2.44 10.83
C SER A 100 4.77 3.77 10.68
N PHE A 101 4.91 4.67 11.66
CA PHE A 101 4.37 6.04 11.57
C PHE A 101 5.30 7.00 10.84
N ASP A 102 6.43 6.51 10.34
CA ASP A 102 7.52 7.34 9.90
C ASP A 102 7.45 7.67 8.40
N SER A 103 7.93 8.86 8.04
CA SER A 103 7.82 9.46 6.71
C SER A 103 8.82 8.87 5.71
N SER A 104 9.04 7.56 5.75
CA SER A 104 10.00 6.90 4.88
C SER A 104 9.49 6.91 3.42
N PRO A 105 10.39 7.09 2.43
CA PRO A 105 9.99 7.06 1.02
C PRO A 105 9.40 5.70 0.60
N LEU A 106 9.70 4.62 1.34
CA LEU A 106 9.18 3.28 1.10
C LEU A 106 7.68 3.13 1.44
N PHE A 107 7.12 4.04 2.23
CA PHE A 107 5.70 4.03 2.62
C PHE A 107 4.87 5.10 1.91
N HIS A 108 5.42 5.72 0.86
CA HIS A 108 4.76 6.76 0.09
C HIS A 108 3.42 6.25 -0.49
N PRO A 109 2.32 7.04 -0.40
CA PRO A 109 1.00 6.65 -0.88
C PRO A 109 0.99 6.13 -2.33
N TRP A 110 1.76 6.78 -3.22
CA TRP A 110 1.89 6.36 -4.62
C TRP A 110 2.48 4.96 -4.79
N LEU A 111 3.51 4.61 -4.02
CA LEU A 111 4.09 3.28 -4.07
C LEU A 111 3.10 2.23 -3.56
N ASN A 112 2.39 2.53 -2.47
CA ASN A 112 1.34 1.66 -1.94
C ASN A 112 0.22 1.43 -2.98
N PHE A 113 -0.19 2.47 -3.70
CA PHE A 113 -1.16 2.36 -4.78
C PHE A 113 -0.67 1.47 -5.92
N LEU A 114 0.58 1.64 -6.37
CA LEU A 114 1.19 0.81 -7.41
C LEU A 114 1.21 -0.67 -6.99
N ILE A 115 1.78 -0.98 -5.82
CA ILE A 115 1.88 -2.37 -5.32
C ILE A 115 0.48 -2.98 -5.14
N SER A 116 -0.47 -2.22 -4.57
CA SER A 116 -1.86 -2.69 -4.42
C SER A 116 -2.55 -2.92 -5.77
N SER A 117 -2.22 -2.12 -6.80
CA SER A 117 -2.73 -2.31 -8.17
C SER A 117 -2.22 -3.60 -8.77
N LEU A 118 -0.94 -3.94 -8.57
CA LEU A 118 -0.39 -5.22 -9.01
C LEU A 118 -1.06 -6.40 -8.30
N ALA A 119 -1.26 -6.31 -6.99
CA ALA A 119 -1.98 -7.33 -6.21
C ALA A 119 -3.45 -7.49 -6.64
N MET A 120 -4.09 -6.39 -7.07
CA MET A 120 -5.44 -6.42 -7.62
C MET A 120 -5.47 -7.08 -8.99
N ALA A 121 -4.56 -6.70 -9.89
CA ALA A 121 -4.46 -7.29 -11.21
C ALA A 121 -4.21 -8.80 -11.15
N SER A 122 -3.33 -9.25 -10.25
CA SER A 122 -3.10 -10.68 -10.02
C SER A 122 -4.34 -11.40 -9.48
N SER A 123 -5.06 -10.77 -8.56
CA SER A 123 -6.31 -11.32 -8.01
C SER A 123 -7.40 -11.47 -9.08
N LEU A 124 -7.55 -10.49 -9.97
CA LEU A 124 -8.51 -10.56 -11.08
C LEU A 124 -8.13 -11.65 -12.09
N PHE A 125 -6.84 -11.80 -12.39
CA PHE A 125 -6.35 -12.86 -13.27
C PHE A 125 -6.62 -14.25 -12.69
N LEU A 126 -6.26 -14.47 -11.43
CA LEU A 126 -6.49 -15.75 -10.74
C LEU A 126 -7.99 -16.04 -10.56
N GLY A 127 -8.79 -15.02 -10.24
CA GLY A 127 -10.25 -15.15 -10.15
C GLY A 127 -10.87 -15.57 -11.49
N ARG A 128 -10.39 -15.05 -12.62
CA ARG A 128 -10.81 -15.50 -13.95
C ARG A 128 -10.44 -16.97 -14.19
N LYS A 129 -9.26 -17.41 -13.76
CA LYS A 129 -8.82 -18.80 -13.90
C LYS A 129 -9.68 -19.75 -13.05
N LEU A 130 -10.01 -19.38 -11.81
CA LEU A 130 -10.97 -20.11 -10.98
C LEU A 130 -12.31 -20.30 -11.69
N PHE A 131 -12.84 -19.24 -12.31
CA PHE A 131 -14.11 -19.31 -13.04
C PHE A 131 -14.04 -20.28 -14.24
N ILE A 132 -12.90 -20.32 -14.94
CA ILE A 132 -12.69 -21.25 -16.05
C ILE A 132 -12.61 -22.70 -15.57
N LEU A 133 -11.94 -22.94 -14.44
CA LEU A 133 -11.82 -24.27 -13.85
C LEU A 133 -13.12 -24.80 -13.25
N LYS A 134 -14.07 -23.92 -12.92
CA LYS A 134 -15.34 -24.25 -12.23
C LYS A 134 -15.12 -24.86 -10.83
N GLU A 135 -13.96 -24.64 -10.25
CA GLU A 135 -13.60 -25.04 -8.89
C GLU A 135 -13.69 -23.82 -7.96
N ILE A 136 -14.26 -24.01 -6.76
CA ILE A 136 -14.35 -22.96 -5.75
C ILE A 136 -13.15 -23.09 -4.79
N CYS A 137 -12.36 -22.03 -4.63
CA CYS A 137 -11.30 -21.99 -3.61
C CYS A 137 -11.60 -20.89 -2.58
N VAL A 138 -11.99 -21.29 -1.37
CA VAL A 138 -12.38 -20.36 -0.29
C VAL A 138 -11.20 -19.46 0.13
N VAL A 139 -9.99 -20.01 0.17
CA VAL A 139 -8.76 -19.25 0.48
C VAL A 139 -8.48 -18.19 -0.60
N CYS A 140 -8.70 -18.53 -1.86
CA CYS A 140 -8.51 -17.63 -2.99
C CYS A 140 -9.56 -16.50 -2.98
N LEU A 141 -10.84 -16.84 -2.76
CA LEU A 141 -11.92 -15.86 -2.68
C LEU A 141 -11.73 -14.89 -1.51
N THR A 142 -11.31 -15.40 -0.35
CA THR A 142 -11.05 -14.55 0.83
C THR A 142 -9.85 -13.64 0.61
N THR A 143 -8.75 -14.13 0.04
CA THR A 143 -7.60 -13.28 -0.31
C THR A 143 -7.93 -12.24 -1.39
N HIS A 144 -8.77 -12.57 -2.38
CA HIS A 144 -9.27 -11.59 -3.35
C HIS A 144 -10.08 -10.48 -2.68
N ALA A 145 -10.99 -10.82 -1.76
CA ALA A 145 -11.76 -9.82 -1.01
C ALA A 145 -10.88 -8.91 -0.14
N ILE A 146 -9.85 -9.48 0.50
CA ILE A 146 -8.85 -8.72 1.26
C ILE A 146 -8.11 -7.75 0.32
N ASN A 147 -7.60 -8.23 -0.81
CA ASN A 147 -6.89 -7.41 -1.79
C ASN A 147 -7.77 -6.29 -2.34
N SER A 148 -9.07 -6.55 -2.60
CA SER A 148 -10.04 -5.53 -3.03
C SER A 148 -10.23 -4.44 -1.99
N THR A 149 -10.31 -4.83 -0.73
CA THR A 149 -10.46 -3.88 0.38
C THR A 149 -9.21 -3.02 0.54
N LEU A 150 -8.01 -3.62 0.46
CA LEU A 150 -6.74 -2.89 0.56
C LEU A 150 -6.52 -1.95 -0.63
N PHE A 151 -6.84 -2.38 -1.85
CA PHE A 151 -6.76 -1.54 -3.04
C PHE A 151 -7.75 -0.37 -3.02
N TYR A 152 -8.99 -0.60 -2.59
CA TYR A 152 -9.96 0.48 -2.42
C TYR A 152 -9.44 1.56 -1.44
N ARG A 153 -8.78 1.13 -0.36
CA ARG A 153 -8.17 2.06 0.60
C ARG A 153 -7.01 2.84 0.00
N SER A 154 -6.16 2.21 -0.80
CA SER A 154 -5.05 2.91 -1.46
C SER A 154 -5.55 3.94 -2.48
N ILE A 155 -6.61 3.64 -3.23
CA ILE A 155 -7.28 4.63 -4.10
C ILE A 155 -7.77 5.82 -3.30
N ARG A 156 -8.48 5.58 -2.18
CA ARG A 156 -9.02 6.66 -1.35
C ARG A 156 -7.93 7.57 -0.80
N GLU A 157 -6.78 7.00 -0.45
CA GLU A 157 -5.62 7.74 0.03
C GLU A 157 -5.07 8.68 -1.05
N ILE A 158 -4.83 8.17 -2.27
CA ILE A 158 -4.35 8.98 -3.41
C ILE A 158 -5.36 10.04 -3.82
N LEU A 159 -6.65 9.69 -3.87
CA LEU A 159 -7.69 10.63 -4.24
C LEU A 159 -7.77 11.79 -3.23
N PHE A 160 -7.64 11.49 -1.93
CA PHE A 160 -7.67 12.50 -0.88
C PHE A 160 -6.44 13.42 -0.95
N ASP A 161 -5.24 12.87 -1.17
CA ASP A 161 -4.02 13.65 -1.37
C ASP A 161 -4.12 14.58 -2.59
N GLY A 162 -4.68 14.09 -3.71
CA GLY A 162 -4.88 14.88 -4.92
C GLY A 162 -5.90 16.03 -4.73
N LEU A 163 -6.96 15.81 -3.95
CA LEU A 163 -7.93 16.87 -3.62
C LEU A 163 -7.29 17.98 -2.79
N ILE A 164 -6.50 17.63 -1.76
CA ILE A 164 -5.79 18.62 -0.93
C ILE A 164 -4.82 19.45 -1.77
N GLN A 165 -4.09 18.80 -2.68
CA GLN A 165 -3.12 19.49 -3.53
C GLN A 165 -3.79 20.46 -4.50
N THR A 166 -4.98 20.11 -5.00
CA THR A 166 -5.81 20.98 -5.85
C THR A 166 -6.31 22.19 -5.06
N GLU A 167 -6.85 21.99 -3.87
CA GLU A 167 -7.33 23.11 -3.02
C GLU A 167 -6.19 24.03 -2.57
N GLY A 168 -5.03 23.47 -2.20
CA GLY A 168 -3.86 24.24 -1.81
C GLY A 168 -3.29 25.09 -2.95
N SER A 169 -3.31 24.58 -4.18
CA SER A 169 -2.87 25.34 -5.37
C SER A 169 -3.83 26.48 -5.68
N LEU A 170 -5.14 26.22 -5.62
CA LEU A 170 -6.18 27.24 -5.86
C LEU A 170 -6.17 28.35 -4.80
N LEU A 171 -5.72 28.03 -3.57
CA LEU A 171 -5.55 28.99 -2.49
C LEU A 171 -4.28 29.86 -2.68
N CYS A 172 -3.14 29.29 -3.10
CA CYS A 172 -1.94 30.08 -3.44
C CYS A 172 -2.24 31.05 -4.62
N ASP A 173 -3.07 30.65 -5.60
CA ASP A 173 -3.47 31.52 -6.73
C ASP A 173 -4.41 32.68 -6.33
N ARG A 174 -5.08 32.61 -5.18
CA ARG A 174 -5.98 33.68 -4.68
C ARG A 174 -5.34 34.64 -3.68
N LEU A 175 -4.15 34.35 -3.16
CA LEU A 175 -3.46 35.26 -2.25
C LEU A 175 -2.69 36.32 -3.04
N ASP A 176 -2.98 37.59 -2.75
CA ASP A 176 -2.30 38.73 -3.37
C ASP A 176 -0.77 38.67 -3.15
N PRO A 177 0.04 39.00 -4.18
CA PRO A 177 1.49 38.81 -4.16
C PRO A 177 2.24 39.64 -3.10
N GLU A 178 1.64 40.69 -2.54
CA GLU A 178 2.29 41.51 -1.50
C GLU A 178 2.37 40.84 -0.13
N MET A 179 1.65 39.72 0.09
CA MET A 179 1.70 38.96 1.35
C MET A 179 2.54 37.68 1.26
N VAL A 180 3.12 37.38 0.08
CA VAL A 180 3.85 36.12 -0.21
C VAL A 180 5.36 36.31 -0.12
N VAL A 181 5.84 37.26 0.68
CA VAL A 181 7.27 37.31 1.07
C VAL A 181 7.46 36.40 2.28
N GLY A 182 7.54 35.09 2.05
CA GLY A 182 7.96 34.11 3.06
C GLY A 182 7.26 32.74 3.03
N ALA A 183 6.14 32.60 2.32
CA ALA A 183 5.48 31.31 2.16
C ALA A 183 6.07 30.57 0.97
N SER A 184 7.01 29.66 1.23
CA SER A 184 7.39 28.65 0.24
C SER A 184 6.16 27.77 -0.02
N CYS A 185 5.41 28.00 -1.11
CA CYS A 185 4.40 27.07 -1.65
C CYS A 185 5.13 25.82 -2.22
N SER A 186 6.00 25.18 -1.43
CA SER A 186 6.54 23.85 -1.73
C SER A 186 5.57 22.85 -1.12
N GLY A 187 4.83 22.16 -1.99
CA GLY A 187 3.65 21.32 -1.70
C GLY A 187 3.90 20.08 -0.84
N ARG A 188 4.44 20.27 0.37
CA ARG A 188 4.48 19.27 1.43
C ARG A 188 3.83 19.91 2.66
N MET A 189 2.50 19.88 2.68
CA MET A 189 1.70 20.28 3.82
C MET A 189 1.98 19.29 4.97
N MET A 190 3.07 19.48 5.70
CA MET A 190 3.20 18.91 7.03
C MET A 190 2.03 19.48 7.82
N ILE A 191 1.09 18.61 8.19
CA ILE A 191 0.08 18.87 9.21
C ILE A 191 0.83 19.08 10.54
N ARG A 192 1.42 20.25 10.73
CA ARG A 192 1.64 20.81 12.05
C ARG A 192 0.33 21.47 12.42
N HIS A 193 -0.33 20.89 13.44
CA HIS A 193 -1.45 21.47 14.16
C HIS A 193 -1.35 23.01 14.18
N LEU A 194 -2.21 23.66 13.39
CA LEU A 194 -2.53 25.08 13.58
C LEU A 194 -3.31 25.16 14.89
N THR A 195 -2.59 25.30 16.00
CA THR A 195 -3.13 25.95 17.19
C THR A 195 -3.51 27.36 16.77
N LEU A 196 -4.80 27.59 16.57
CA LEU A 196 -5.38 28.92 16.43
C LEU A 196 -4.86 29.81 17.57
N PRO A 197 -4.22 30.97 17.32
CA PRO A 197 -3.94 31.92 18.38
C PRO A 197 -5.27 32.56 18.79
N GLN A 198 -5.85 32.00 19.85
CA GLN A 198 -6.88 32.62 20.64
C GLN A 198 -6.24 33.77 21.43
N ASN A 199 -6.15 34.98 20.86
CA ASN A 199 -6.28 36.16 21.71
C ASN A 199 -6.73 37.42 20.98
N ARG A 200 -7.74 38.05 21.59
CA ARG A 200 -8.25 39.38 21.29
C ARG A 200 -7.19 40.43 21.68
N HIS A 201 -7.08 41.51 20.92
CA HIS A 201 -7.40 42.87 21.38
C HIS A 201 -7.32 43.88 20.22
N PRO A 202 -8.19 44.91 20.18
CA PRO A 202 -8.21 45.92 19.13
C PRO A 202 -7.42 47.18 19.52
N LEU A 203 -7.02 47.94 18.48
CA LEU A 203 -6.60 49.35 18.48
C LEU A 203 -5.26 49.71 19.17
N ILE A 204 -4.36 50.34 18.41
CA ILE A 204 -3.98 51.75 18.56
C ILE A 204 -3.18 52.19 17.31
N LEU A 205 -3.67 53.27 16.69
CA LEU A 205 -2.98 54.14 15.72
C LEU A 205 -1.88 54.95 16.42
N MET A 206 -0.70 55.09 15.83
CA MET A 206 0.26 56.22 15.95
C MET A 206 1.47 55.90 15.04
N ASN A 207 1.59 56.52 13.86
CA ASN A 207 2.23 57.82 13.56
C ASN A 207 3.69 58.02 14.06
N ASP A 208 4.50 58.45 13.09
CA ASP A 208 5.72 59.26 13.12
C ASP A 208 7.12 58.66 13.36
N SER A 209 7.98 58.98 12.39
CA SER A 209 9.37 59.41 12.47
C SER A 209 10.25 58.90 13.61
N SER A 210 11.34 58.20 13.27
CA SER A 210 12.71 58.69 13.55
C SER A 210 13.80 57.77 12.99
N ARG A 211 14.82 58.44 12.44
CA ARG A 211 16.13 57.93 12.05
C ARG A 211 16.82 57.20 13.20
N VAL A 212 17.50 56.10 12.91
CA VAL A 212 18.73 55.72 13.62
C VAL A 212 19.81 55.48 12.57
N LEU A 213 20.78 56.39 12.60
CA LEU A 213 22.02 56.39 11.84
C LEU A 213 22.88 55.18 12.25
N HIS A 214 23.33 54.39 11.28
CA HIS A 214 24.57 53.63 11.43
C HIS A 214 25.68 54.48 10.80
N GLY A 215 26.59 54.94 11.66
CA GLY A 215 27.84 55.56 11.25
C GLY A 215 28.82 54.49 10.79
N ASP A 216 29.53 54.79 9.71
CA ASP A 216 30.87 54.31 9.47
C ASP A 216 31.72 55.49 9.01
N GLU A 217 32.87 55.61 9.65
CA GLU A 217 33.85 56.68 9.57
C GLU A 217 34.74 56.59 8.31
N VAL A 218 35.07 57.78 7.75
CA VAL A 218 36.41 58.20 7.23
C VAL A 218 36.83 57.63 5.84
N PRO A 219 37.56 58.37 4.94
CA PRO A 219 38.50 59.48 5.21
C PRO A 219 38.43 60.77 4.35
N ILE A 220 38.88 61.86 4.98
CA ILE A 220 39.93 62.84 4.57
C ILE A 220 40.09 63.18 3.07
N LEU A 221 39.84 64.44 2.68
CA LEU A 221 40.83 65.32 2.02
C LEU A 221 40.36 66.79 1.95
N SER A 222 41.22 67.66 2.52
CA SER A 222 41.52 69.08 2.21
C SER A 222 40.38 70.07 1.92
#